data_AF-A0A0E3SA06-F1
#
_entry.id   AF-A0A0E3SA06-F1
#
_cell.length_a   1.000
_cell.length_b   1.000
_cell.length_c   1.000
_cell.angle_alpha   90.00
_cell.angle_beta   90.00
_cell.angle_gamma   90.00
#
_symmetry.space_group_name_H-M   'P 1'
#
loop_
_entity.id
_entity.type
_entity.pdbx_description
1 polymer ?
#
loop_
_entity_poly.entity_id
_entity_poly.type
_entity_poly.pdbx_seq_one_letter_code
_entity_poly.pdbx_strand_id
1 'polypeptide(L)'
;MDKKPLNTLISTTELWISRTGILHKIRHHEVSKRKIYIEMECGDQIVVNNSRSCRTARALRHHKYRKTCKHCRVSDEDINRFLTKTSADKNRVKVMVVSAPKVRKVMPKSVSIAPKPLETMAPEQAMLSESQPVPTAPVSAPAPASVPAPTSAPAPVSAPTPTSAPTPASAPAPVSAPTPTSAPAPASAPAPASVPTPVSTPTTISASAMPASTSAQGMASSNTHPAAPVQVKAPVQVKAPVQASAPALTKSQVDRLEGLLSPKDEISLDSGTPFRKLESELLSRRRKDLKQIYAEEREHYLGKLERDITKFFVDRGFLEIKSPILIPMEYIERMGIDNDKELSKQIFRVDNNFCLRPMLAPNLYNYLRKLDRALPDPIKIFEIGPCYRKESDGKEHLEEFTMLNFCQMGSGCTRENLEAIIKDFLDYLGIDFEIVGDSCMVYGATLDVMHGDLELSSAVVGPVPMDRDWGVNKPWIGAGFGLERLLKVMHDFKNIKRASRSESYYNGISTNL
;
A
#
# COMPACT_ATOMS: atom_id res chain seq x y z
N MET A 1 13.30 14.72 -21.09
CA MET A 1 14.53 14.62 -21.90
C MET A 1 14.16 14.50 -23.37
N ASP A 2 14.78 15.30 -24.24
CA ASP A 2 14.56 15.19 -25.69
C ASP A 2 15.00 13.83 -26.24
N LYS A 3 14.13 13.19 -27.03
CA LYS A 3 14.41 11.91 -27.69
C LYS A 3 15.42 12.13 -28.82
N LYS A 4 16.72 12.30 -28.53
CA LYS A 4 17.79 12.47 -29.55
C LYS A 4 17.71 11.34 -30.62
N PRO A 5 17.88 11.66 -31.92
CA PRO A 5 17.88 10.67 -32.99
C PRO A 5 19.10 9.74 -32.91
N LEU A 6 19.01 8.58 -33.55
CA LEU A 6 20.01 7.51 -33.45
C LEU A 6 21.40 7.96 -33.89
N ASN A 7 21.52 8.77 -34.95
CA ASN A 7 22.80 9.29 -35.42
C ASN A 7 23.51 10.14 -34.35
N THR A 8 22.79 11.00 -33.63
CA THR A 8 23.36 11.79 -32.53
C THR A 8 23.85 10.89 -31.40
N LEU A 9 23.11 9.84 -31.06
CA LEU A 9 23.48 8.93 -29.98
C LEU A 9 24.77 8.18 -30.30
N ILE A 10 24.87 7.55 -31.48
CA ILE A 10 26.07 6.81 -31.88
C ILE A 10 27.28 7.73 -32.11
N SER A 11 27.09 8.96 -32.59
CA SER A 11 28.17 9.94 -32.71
C SER A 11 28.67 10.49 -31.37
N THR A 12 27.85 10.45 -30.31
CA THR A 12 28.29 10.85 -28.96
C THR A 12 28.93 9.70 -28.20
N THR A 13 28.51 8.45 -28.44
CA THR A 13 29.01 7.28 -27.69
C THR A 13 30.09 6.49 -28.42
N GLU A 14 30.23 6.63 -29.75
CA GLU A 14 31.10 5.78 -30.62
C GLU A 14 30.83 4.27 -30.49
N LEU A 15 29.62 3.93 -30.02
CA LEU A 15 29.20 2.59 -29.64
C LEU A 15 27.85 2.23 -30.26
N TRP A 16 27.71 0.98 -30.67
CA TRP A 16 26.49 0.39 -31.21
C TRP A 16 25.94 -0.70 -30.27
N ILE A 17 24.60 -0.76 -30.14
CA ILE A 17 23.93 -1.85 -29.39
C ILE A 17 23.07 -2.66 -30.35
N SER A 18 23.41 -3.95 -30.48
CA SER A 18 22.68 -4.91 -31.31
C SER A 18 21.27 -5.19 -30.74
N ARG A 19 20.38 -5.77 -31.56
CA ARG A 19 19.03 -6.15 -31.12
C ARG A 19 19.02 -7.14 -29.94
N THR A 20 20.09 -7.91 -29.76
CA THR A 20 20.27 -8.89 -28.66
C THR A 20 20.95 -8.28 -27.43
N GLY A 21 21.27 -6.98 -27.44
CA GLY A 21 21.89 -6.26 -26.34
C GLY A 21 23.41 -6.40 -26.27
N ILE A 22 24.07 -6.79 -27.36
CA ILE A 22 25.54 -6.83 -27.42
C ILE A 22 26.04 -5.42 -27.74
N LEU A 23 27.04 -4.94 -26.99
CA LEU A 23 27.70 -3.66 -27.18
C LEU A 23 28.92 -3.84 -28.10
N HIS A 24 28.97 -3.07 -29.18
CA HIS A 24 30.03 -3.08 -30.20
C HIS A 24 30.67 -1.70 -30.31
N LYS A 25 31.98 -1.65 -30.60
CA LYS A 25 32.70 -0.41 -30.95
C LYS A 25 32.49 -0.09 -32.41
N ILE A 26 32.12 1.15 -32.71
CA ILE A 26 31.95 1.63 -34.09
C ILE A 26 33.31 2.02 -34.63
N ARG A 27 33.67 1.45 -35.78
CA ARG A 27 34.89 1.80 -36.52
C ARG A 27 34.65 3.00 -37.44
N HIS A 28 33.49 3.01 -38.10
CA HIS A 28 33.07 4.06 -39.03
C HIS A 28 31.54 4.10 -39.14
N HIS A 29 30.95 5.26 -39.34
CA HIS A 29 29.54 5.37 -39.70
C HIS A 29 29.24 6.56 -40.62
N GLU A 30 28.31 6.36 -41.54
CA GLU A 30 27.86 7.36 -42.51
C GLU A 30 26.36 7.59 -42.41
N VAL A 31 25.94 8.85 -42.45
CA VAL A 31 24.54 9.25 -42.28
C VAL A 31 24.01 9.82 -43.59
N SER A 32 23.05 9.11 -44.19
CA SER A 32 22.22 9.60 -45.29
C SER A 32 20.90 10.18 -44.76
N LYS A 33 20.09 10.82 -45.62
CA LYS A 33 18.86 11.55 -45.25
C LYS A 33 17.88 10.77 -44.36
N ARG A 34 17.85 9.42 -44.43
CA ARG A 34 17.00 8.56 -43.58
C ARG A 34 17.68 7.30 -43.03
N LYS A 35 18.88 6.96 -43.51
CA LYS A 35 19.61 5.71 -43.17
C LYS A 35 20.98 6.03 -42.60
N ILE A 36 21.46 5.17 -41.72
CA ILE A 36 22.81 5.16 -41.16
C ILE A 36 23.46 3.86 -41.59
N TYR A 37 24.64 3.93 -42.17
CA TYR A 37 25.54 2.83 -42.45
C TYR A 37 26.56 2.77 -41.31
N ILE A 38 26.77 1.62 -40.69
CA ILE A 38 27.64 1.47 -39.52
C ILE A 38 28.54 0.25 -39.74
N GLU A 39 29.85 0.46 -39.68
CA GLU A 39 30.86 -0.58 -39.61
C GLU A 39 31.39 -0.67 -38.17
N MET A 40 31.37 -1.88 -37.61
CA MET A 40 31.86 -2.17 -36.26
C MET A 40 33.30 -2.70 -36.33
N GLU A 41 34.08 -2.53 -35.26
CA GLU A 41 35.47 -3.02 -35.22
C GLU A 41 35.61 -4.55 -35.41
N CYS A 42 34.54 -5.32 -35.21
CA CYS A 42 34.51 -6.76 -35.49
C CYS A 42 34.37 -7.10 -36.99
N GLY A 43 34.27 -6.11 -37.88
CA GLY A 43 34.03 -6.28 -39.32
C GLY A 43 32.55 -6.37 -39.71
N ASP A 44 31.63 -6.45 -38.74
CA ASP A 44 30.19 -6.45 -39.01
C ASP A 44 29.76 -5.09 -39.59
N GLN A 45 28.98 -5.12 -40.69
CA GLN A 45 28.38 -3.94 -41.30
C GLN A 45 26.85 -4.02 -41.26
N ILE A 46 26.19 -2.91 -40.92
CA ILE A 46 24.73 -2.82 -40.84
C ILE A 46 24.19 -1.51 -41.42
N VAL A 47 22.96 -1.55 -41.90
CA VAL A 47 22.22 -0.37 -42.37
C VAL A 47 20.92 -0.23 -41.60
N VAL A 48 20.73 0.89 -40.92
CA VAL A 48 19.60 1.12 -40.01
C VAL A 48 18.93 2.47 -40.29
N ASN A 49 17.62 2.58 -40.04
CA ASN A 49 16.93 3.86 -40.17
C ASN A 49 17.32 4.80 -39.02
N ASN A 50 17.51 6.09 -39.31
CA ASN A 50 17.80 7.11 -38.29
C ASN A 50 16.54 7.45 -37.46
N SER A 51 16.13 6.51 -36.61
CA SER A 51 14.90 6.60 -35.82
C SER A 51 15.16 7.13 -34.40
N ARG A 52 14.22 7.94 -33.89
CA ARG A 52 14.21 8.40 -32.50
C ARG A 52 13.67 7.33 -31.54
N SER A 53 12.89 6.36 -32.04
CA SER A 53 12.10 5.39 -31.26
C SER A 53 12.59 3.94 -31.31
N CYS A 54 13.58 3.61 -32.16
CA CYS A 54 14.04 2.23 -32.27
C CYS A 54 14.69 1.68 -30.98
N ARG A 55 14.70 0.36 -30.84
CA ARG A 55 15.24 -0.35 -29.65
C ARG A 55 16.66 0.08 -29.30
N THR A 56 17.54 0.22 -30.30
CA THR A 56 18.93 0.67 -30.09
C THR A 56 19.00 2.13 -29.60
N ALA A 57 18.19 3.03 -30.16
CA ALA A 57 18.13 4.42 -29.67
C ALA A 57 17.60 4.51 -28.23
N ARG A 58 16.68 3.62 -27.83
CA ARG A 58 16.24 3.49 -26.42
C ARG A 58 17.37 2.92 -25.56
N ALA A 59 18.03 1.84 -25.99
CA ALA A 59 19.13 1.20 -25.24
C ALA A 59 20.29 2.16 -24.96
N LEU A 60 20.74 2.91 -25.98
CA LEU A 60 21.80 3.92 -25.86
C LEU A 60 21.43 5.05 -24.88
N ARG A 61 20.19 5.55 -24.89
CA ARG A 61 19.73 6.62 -23.98
C ARG A 61 19.56 6.19 -22.52
N HIS A 62 19.34 4.91 -22.27
CA HIS A 62 19.22 4.37 -20.91
C HIS A 62 20.47 3.60 -20.46
N HIS A 63 21.55 3.67 -21.24
CA HIS A 63 22.83 3.05 -20.95
C HIS A 63 22.75 1.52 -20.72
N LYS A 64 21.78 0.85 -21.37
CA LYS A 64 21.46 -0.58 -21.16
C LYS A 64 22.09 -1.48 -22.23
N TYR A 65 23.07 -2.29 -21.84
CA TYR A 65 23.62 -3.41 -22.63
C TYR A 65 23.62 -4.70 -21.80
N ARG A 66 23.78 -5.86 -22.46
CA ARG A 66 23.80 -7.20 -21.82
C ARG A 66 25.21 -7.78 -21.69
N LYS A 67 26.06 -7.57 -22.70
CA LYS A 67 27.47 -7.98 -22.75
C LYS A 67 28.20 -7.23 -23.86
N THR A 68 29.53 -7.14 -23.79
CA THR A 68 30.37 -6.61 -24.88
C THR A 68 30.59 -7.64 -25.98
N CYS A 69 30.87 -7.16 -27.20
CA CYS A 69 31.30 -7.99 -28.31
C CYS A 69 32.76 -8.42 -28.11
N LYS A 70 33.02 -9.74 -28.11
CA LYS A 70 34.35 -10.32 -27.91
C LYS A 70 35.39 -9.88 -28.96
N HIS A 71 34.93 -9.49 -30.15
CA HIS A 71 35.81 -9.10 -31.27
C HIS A 71 36.02 -7.58 -31.39
N CYS A 72 35.13 -6.75 -30.85
CA CYS A 72 35.24 -5.29 -30.91
C CYS A 72 36.17 -4.66 -29.85
N ARG A 73 36.83 -5.47 -29.00
CA ARG A 73 37.74 -5.02 -27.93
C ARG A 73 37.26 -3.75 -27.19
N VAL A 74 35.96 -3.70 -26.85
CA VAL A 74 35.36 -2.56 -26.13
C VAL A 74 36.05 -2.46 -24.78
N SER A 75 36.82 -1.38 -24.55
CA SER A 75 37.62 -1.25 -23.33
C SER A 75 36.77 -0.81 -22.14
N ASP A 76 37.29 -1.00 -20.93
CA ASP A 76 36.59 -0.61 -19.70
C ASP A 76 36.43 0.92 -19.61
N GLU A 77 37.32 1.72 -20.22
CA GLU A 77 37.15 3.18 -20.35
C GLU A 77 35.95 3.52 -21.24
N ASP A 78 35.74 2.80 -22.35
CA ASP A 78 34.60 3.04 -23.25
C ASP A 78 33.28 2.61 -22.58
N ILE A 79 33.28 1.54 -21.79
CA ILE A 79 32.14 1.12 -20.95
C ILE A 79 31.86 2.18 -19.88
N ASN A 80 32.88 2.66 -19.17
CA ASN A 80 32.73 3.65 -18.11
C ASN A 80 32.27 5.01 -18.68
N ARG A 81 32.78 5.44 -19.83
CA ARG A 81 32.31 6.62 -20.58
C ARG A 81 30.87 6.46 -21.06
N PHE A 82 30.45 5.23 -21.38
CA PHE A 82 29.07 4.92 -21.75
C PHE A 82 28.12 4.89 -20.54
N LEU A 83 28.57 4.45 -19.36
CA LEU A 83 27.75 4.37 -18.15
C LEU A 83 27.68 5.68 -17.36
N THR A 84 28.74 6.49 -17.40
CA THR A 84 28.77 7.81 -16.75
C THR A 84 28.03 8.86 -17.60
N LYS A 85 27.17 9.66 -16.96
CA LYS A 85 26.53 10.81 -17.61
C LYS A 85 27.57 11.87 -17.94
N THR A 86 28.09 11.86 -19.15
CA THR A 86 28.90 12.96 -19.69
C THR A 86 28.03 14.18 -20.00
N SER A 87 27.86 15.04 -19.00
CA SER A 87 27.62 16.46 -19.22
C SER A 87 28.94 17.12 -19.60
N ALA A 88 29.29 17.12 -20.90
CA ALA A 88 30.47 17.82 -21.41
C ALA A 88 30.22 18.44 -22.80
N ASP A 89 30.40 19.74 -22.83
CA ASP A 89 30.71 20.66 -23.93
C ASP A 89 30.12 20.49 -25.35
N LYS A 90 29.43 21.58 -25.73
CA LYS A 90 29.61 22.17 -27.06
C LYS A 90 31.11 22.50 -27.24
N ASN A 91 31.81 21.74 -28.06
CA ASN A 91 32.57 22.22 -29.24
C ASN A 91 33.80 21.34 -29.55
N ARG A 92 33.62 20.33 -30.40
CA ARG A 92 34.69 19.80 -31.29
C ARG A 92 34.07 19.17 -32.53
N VAL A 93 33.67 20.03 -33.47
CA VAL A 93 33.34 19.60 -34.84
C VAL A 93 34.61 19.08 -35.49
N LYS A 94 34.68 17.77 -35.77
CA LYS A 94 35.67 17.22 -36.69
C LYS A 94 35.06 16.13 -37.57
N VAL A 95 34.16 16.56 -38.46
CA VAL A 95 33.92 15.85 -39.73
C VAL A 95 34.55 16.72 -40.81
N MET A 96 35.71 16.29 -41.31
CA MET A 96 36.29 16.85 -42.52
C MET A 96 35.42 16.41 -43.70
N VAL A 97 34.94 17.36 -44.49
CA VAL A 97 34.43 17.05 -45.84
C VAL A 97 35.65 16.72 -46.70
N VAL A 98 35.81 15.44 -47.04
CA VAL A 98 36.81 15.00 -48.03
C VAL A 98 36.07 14.64 -49.31
N SER A 99 36.36 15.40 -50.37
CA SER A 99 35.73 15.22 -51.69
C SER A 99 36.66 14.47 -52.65
N ALA A 100 36.12 13.41 -53.27
CA ALA A 100 36.64 12.73 -54.48
C ALA A 100 37.97 11.94 -54.31
N PRO A 101 38.26 10.92 -55.17
CA PRO A 101 38.29 11.06 -56.63
C PRO A 101 37.49 10.02 -57.45
N LYS A 102 37.36 10.31 -58.75
CA LYS A 102 36.80 9.42 -59.79
C LYS A 102 37.82 8.37 -60.22
N VAL A 103 37.44 7.09 -60.29
CA VAL A 103 38.07 6.07 -61.16
C VAL A 103 36.97 5.26 -61.88
N ARG A 104 37.29 4.67 -63.03
CA ARG A 104 36.35 4.28 -64.11
C ARG A 104 36.18 2.75 -64.28
N LYS A 105 34.97 2.34 -64.69
CA LYS A 105 34.59 1.06 -65.38
C LYS A 105 34.76 -0.22 -64.51
N VAL A 106 34.02 -1.32 -64.68
CA VAL A 106 33.32 -1.91 -65.85
C VAL A 106 31.89 -2.39 -65.50
N MET A 107 31.00 -2.47 -66.49
CA MET A 107 29.62 -3.03 -66.41
C MET A 107 29.52 -4.28 -67.31
N PRO A 108 28.69 -5.29 -66.98
CA PRO A 108 27.42 -5.54 -67.70
C PRO A 108 26.26 -5.94 -66.73
N LYS A 109 24.96 -5.96 -67.08
CA LYS A 109 24.22 -5.67 -68.32
C LYS A 109 22.72 -5.40 -68.00
N SER A 110 22.12 -4.37 -68.62
CA SER A 110 20.73 -4.28 -69.18
C SER A 110 19.49 -4.70 -68.34
N VAL A 111 18.33 -4.03 -68.37
CA VAL A 111 17.51 -3.54 -69.52
C VAL A 111 16.64 -2.34 -69.08
N SER A 112 16.89 -1.16 -69.67
CA SER A 112 15.97 -0.15 -70.29
C SER A 112 14.52 0.11 -69.78
N ILE A 113 13.89 1.30 -69.95
CA ILE A 113 14.27 2.60 -70.58
C ILE A 113 13.41 3.76 -69.98
N ALA A 114 13.83 5.01 -70.16
CA ALA A 114 13.17 6.26 -69.71
C ALA A 114 12.53 7.01 -70.95
N PRO A 115 12.27 8.34 -71.04
CA PRO A 115 12.52 9.44 -70.11
C PRO A 115 11.42 10.55 -69.97
N LYS A 116 11.72 11.50 -69.08
CA LYS A 116 11.17 12.86 -68.93
C LYS A 116 11.89 13.84 -69.91
N PRO A 117 11.41 15.08 -70.17
CA PRO A 117 11.89 16.27 -69.42
C PRO A 117 10.77 17.28 -69.03
N LEU A 118 10.83 18.08 -67.94
CA LEU A 118 11.66 19.29 -67.64
C LEU A 118 11.14 20.51 -68.50
N GLU A 119 10.70 21.68 -68.02
CA GLU A 119 11.28 22.75 -67.16
C GLU A 119 10.19 23.85 -66.88
N THR A 120 10.29 24.92 -66.05
CA THR A 120 11.09 25.26 -64.84
C THR A 120 10.59 26.58 -64.17
N MET A 121 10.57 26.63 -62.83
CA MET A 121 10.54 27.79 -61.89
C MET A 121 9.33 28.74 -61.69
N ALA A 122 9.34 29.35 -60.50
CA ALA A 122 8.40 30.29 -59.86
C ALA A 122 8.96 31.76 -59.99
N PRO A 123 8.46 32.86 -59.33
CA PRO A 123 7.78 32.92 -58.03
C PRO A 123 6.66 33.99 -57.80
N GLU A 124 6.08 33.93 -56.59
CA GLU A 124 5.59 35.03 -55.71
C GLU A 124 4.50 36.08 -56.09
N GLN A 125 3.71 36.40 -55.04
CA GLN A 125 2.92 37.63 -54.79
C GLN A 125 1.70 37.94 -55.70
N ALA A 126 0.77 38.83 -55.32
CA ALA A 126 0.03 38.98 -54.04
C ALA A 126 -1.11 40.02 -54.21
N MET A 127 -2.34 39.67 -53.80
CA MET A 127 -3.43 40.56 -53.32
C MET A 127 -4.05 41.64 -54.25
N LEU A 128 -5.32 41.97 -53.93
CA LEU A 128 -6.17 43.10 -54.41
C LEU A 128 -6.67 43.07 -55.88
N SER A 129 -7.74 43.76 -56.27
CA SER A 129 -9.10 43.99 -55.67
C SER A 129 -9.96 44.71 -56.73
N GLU A 130 -11.27 44.44 -56.81
CA GLU A 130 -12.29 45.12 -57.67
C GLU A 130 -12.03 45.12 -59.21
N SER A 131 -13.00 44.87 -60.10
CA SER A 131 -14.32 45.50 -60.20
C SER A 131 -15.29 44.65 -61.04
N GLN A 132 -16.61 44.78 -60.81
CA GLN A 132 -17.68 44.28 -61.69
C GLN A 132 -18.08 45.35 -62.73
N PRO A 133 -18.65 45.00 -63.92
CA PRO A 133 -20.07 44.61 -64.01
C PRO A 133 -20.46 43.47 -65.00
N VAL A 134 -21.63 42.91 -64.67
CA VAL A 134 -22.53 41.96 -65.37
C VAL A 134 -23.09 42.49 -66.73
N PRO A 135 -23.89 41.75 -67.54
CA PRO A 135 -24.15 40.29 -67.58
C PRO A 135 -24.12 39.64 -69.00
N THR A 136 -23.88 38.32 -69.08
CA THR A 136 -24.43 37.46 -70.15
C THR A 136 -24.98 36.15 -69.57
N ALA A 137 -26.01 35.60 -70.23
CA ALA A 137 -26.95 34.63 -69.63
C ALA A 137 -26.35 33.22 -69.39
N PRO A 138 -26.81 32.49 -68.36
CA PRO A 138 -26.37 31.13 -68.08
C PRO A 138 -27.03 30.12 -69.03
N VAL A 139 -26.22 29.29 -69.69
CA VAL A 139 -26.70 28.08 -70.38
C VAL A 139 -26.91 26.99 -69.34
N SER A 140 -28.11 26.38 -69.34
CA SER A 140 -28.54 25.40 -68.34
C SER A 140 -27.68 24.13 -68.35
N ALA A 141 -27.15 23.75 -67.18
CA ALA A 141 -26.62 22.41 -66.97
C ALA A 141 -27.76 21.39 -66.83
N PRO A 142 -27.60 20.14 -67.28
CA PRO A 142 -28.62 19.10 -67.11
C PRO A 142 -28.75 18.70 -65.64
N ALA A 143 -29.99 18.41 -65.21
CA ALA A 143 -30.28 17.99 -63.85
C ALA A 143 -29.64 16.62 -63.52
N PRO A 144 -29.10 16.42 -62.31
CA PRO A 144 -28.63 15.11 -61.88
C PRO A 144 -29.80 14.13 -61.74
N ALA A 145 -29.61 12.91 -62.25
CA ALA A 145 -30.62 11.86 -62.14
C ALA A 145 -30.89 11.49 -60.67
N SER A 146 -32.17 11.33 -60.33
CA SER A 146 -32.64 10.99 -58.98
C SER A 146 -32.05 9.65 -58.51
N VAL A 147 -31.34 9.67 -57.38
CA VAL A 147 -30.91 8.43 -56.70
C VAL A 147 -32.17 7.73 -56.17
N PRO A 148 -32.36 6.42 -56.40
CA PRO A 148 -33.51 5.69 -55.86
C PRO A 148 -33.47 5.67 -54.33
N ALA A 149 -34.63 5.81 -53.69
CA ALA A 149 -34.76 5.79 -52.25
C ALA A 149 -34.27 4.45 -51.66
N PRO A 150 -33.60 4.44 -50.50
CA PRO A 150 -33.14 3.21 -49.87
C PRO A 150 -34.33 2.35 -49.44
N THR A 151 -34.35 1.10 -49.90
CA THR A 151 -35.36 0.11 -49.51
C THR A 151 -35.32 -0.08 -47.98
N SER A 152 -36.48 0.00 -47.32
CA SER A 152 -36.57 -0.20 -45.88
C SER A 152 -36.06 -1.58 -45.48
N ALA A 153 -35.21 -1.64 -44.46
CA ALA A 153 -34.74 -2.91 -43.91
C ALA A 153 -35.93 -3.74 -43.37
N PRO A 154 -35.92 -5.08 -43.54
CA PRO A 154 -36.97 -5.93 -43.00
C PRO A 154 -37.02 -5.84 -41.47
N ALA A 155 -38.23 -5.88 -40.90
CA ALA A 155 -38.42 -5.87 -39.46
C ALA A 155 -37.72 -7.07 -38.79
N PRO A 156 -37.11 -6.90 -37.60
CA PRO A 156 -36.44 -7.99 -36.92
C PRO A 156 -37.45 -9.08 -36.53
N VAL A 157 -37.17 -10.31 -36.96
CA VAL A 157 -37.96 -11.49 -36.56
C VAL A 157 -37.81 -11.67 -35.05
N SER A 158 -38.92 -11.82 -34.33
CA SER A 158 -38.91 -12.01 -32.88
C SER A 158 -38.05 -13.22 -32.50
N ALA A 159 -37.13 -13.02 -31.55
CA ALA A 159 -36.33 -14.10 -31.01
C ALA A 159 -37.25 -15.17 -30.36
N PRO A 160 -36.94 -16.47 -30.49
CA PRO A 160 -37.71 -17.52 -29.83
C PRO A 160 -37.66 -17.33 -28.31
N THR A 161 -38.79 -17.55 -27.64
CA THR A 161 -38.88 -17.52 -26.19
C THR A 161 -37.92 -18.54 -25.57
N PRO A 162 -37.15 -18.18 -24.54
CA PRO A 162 -36.25 -19.13 -23.89
C PRO A 162 -37.08 -20.22 -23.19
N THR A 163 -36.87 -21.47 -23.59
CA THR A 163 -37.42 -22.63 -22.88
C THR A 163 -36.94 -22.61 -21.43
N SER A 164 -37.88 -22.67 -20.48
CA SER A 164 -37.55 -22.71 -19.05
C SER A 164 -36.57 -23.84 -18.76
N ALA A 165 -35.49 -23.52 -18.03
CA ALA A 165 -34.55 -24.53 -17.56
C ALA A 165 -35.27 -25.54 -16.65
N PRO A 166 -34.94 -26.84 -16.72
CA PRO A 166 -35.55 -27.83 -15.84
C PRO A 166 -35.23 -27.49 -14.38
N THR A 167 -36.24 -27.56 -13.51
CA THR A 167 -36.08 -27.39 -12.07
C THR A 167 -35.06 -28.38 -11.53
N PRO A 168 -34.01 -27.93 -10.80
CA PRO A 168 -33.08 -28.84 -10.15
C PRO A 168 -33.82 -29.79 -9.21
N ALA A 169 -33.54 -31.09 -9.31
CA ALA A 169 -34.04 -32.05 -8.34
C ALA A 169 -33.51 -31.69 -6.95
N SER A 170 -34.38 -31.71 -5.94
CA SER A 170 -34.01 -31.39 -4.56
C SER A 170 -32.86 -32.29 -4.08
N ALA A 171 -31.82 -31.69 -3.50
CA ALA A 171 -30.73 -32.44 -2.90
C ALA A 171 -31.29 -33.37 -1.79
N PRO A 172 -30.77 -34.60 -1.67
CA PRO A 172 -31.18 -35.51 -0.60
C PRO A 172 -30.87 -34.89 0.77
N ALA A 173 -31.78 -35.09 1.73
CA ALA A 173 -31.59 -34.58 3.09
C ALA A 173 -30.29 -35.16 3.70
N PRO A 174 -29.51 -34.36 4.45
CA PRO A 174 -28.28 -34.83 5.07
C PRO A 174 -28.61 -35.92 6.11
N VAL A 175 -28.02 -37.10 5.92
CA VAL A 175 -28.13 -38.20 6.88
C VAL A 175 -27.48 -37.77 8.19
N SER A 176 -28.19 -37.90 9.31
CA SER A 176 -27.67 -37.51 10.62
C SER A 176 -26.36 -38.24 10.94
N ALA A 177 -25.34 -37.50 11.35
CA ALA A 177 -24.08 -38.09 11.81
C ALA A 177 -24.34 -39.01 13.03
N PRO A 178 -23.64 -40.16 13.14
CA PRO A 178 -23.79 -41.02 14.30
C PRO A 178 -23.35 -40.28 15.57
N THR A 179 -24.13 -40.44 16.65
CA THR A 179 -23.82 -39.87 17.95
C THR A 179 -22.47 -40.40 18.46
N PRO A 180 -21.54 -39.54 18.91
CA PRO A 180 -20.26 -40.00 19.45
C PRO A 180 -20.49 -40.81 20.73
N THR A 181 -20.02 -42.06 20.74
CA THR A 181 -20.00 -42.90 21.95
C THR A 181 -19.21 -42.20 23.04
N SER A 182 -19.79 -42.05 24.22
CA SER A 182 -19.16 -41.40 25.37
C SER A 182 -17.84 -42.10 25.74
N ALA A 183 -16.78 -41.32 25.94
CA ALA A 183 -15.51 -41.85 26.42
C ALA A 183 -15.67 -42.46 27.82
N PRO A 184 -14.96 -43.55 28.17
CA PRO A 184 -14.98 -44.12 29.52
C PRO A 184 -14.54 -43.07 30.56
N ALA A 185 -15.20 -43.07 31.71
CA ALA A 185 -14.82 -42.19 32.82
C ALA A 185 -13.38 -42.51 33.30
N PRO A 186 -12.53 -41.51 33.56
CA PRO A 186 -11.18 -41.75 34.07
C PRO A 186 -11.26 -42.35 35.48
N ALA A 187 -10.46 -43.40 35.71
CA ALA A 187 -10.33 -44.01 37.04
C ALA A 187 -9.80 -42.98 38.06
N SER A 188 -10.40 -42.96 39.26
CA SER A 188 -10.03 -42.02 40.32
C SER A 188 -8.59 -42.24 40.77
N ALA A 189 -7.82 -41.16 40.88
CA ALA A 189 -6.46 -41.21 41.40
C ALA A 189 -6.45 -41.62 42.89
N PRO A 190 -5.44 -42.37 43.36
CA PRO A 190 -5.29 -42.69 44.79
C PRO A 190 -5.13 -41.42 45.64
N ALA A 191 -5.72 -41.42 46.83
CA ALA A 191 -5.56 -40.32 47.77
C ALA A 191 -4.09 -40.19 48.25
N PRO A 192 -3.55 -38.98 48.42
CA PRO A 192 -2.19 -38.78 48.91
C PRO A 192 -2.08 -39.21 50.38
N ALA A 193 -1.00 -39.92 50.71
CA ALA A 193 -0.69 -40.31 52.08
C ALA A 193 -0.40 -39.07 52.95
N SER A 194 -0.94 -39.04 54.17
CA SER A 194 -0.76 -37.95 55.12
C SER A 194 0.69 -37.86 55.59
N VAL A 195 1.33 -36.71 55.36
CA VAL A 195 2.67 -36.42 55.89
C VAL A 195 2.56 -36.15 57.40
N PRO A 196 3.40 -36.77 58.26
CA PRO A 196 3.35 -36.53 59.70
C PRO A 196 3.80 -35.10 60.06
N THR A 197 3.12 -34.51 61.04
CA THR A 197 3.44 -33.18 61.58
C THR A 197 4.81 -33.17 62.29
N PRO A 198 5.69 -32.19 62.02
CA PRO A 198 6.95 -32.07 62.75
C PRO A 198 6.72 -31.71 64.23
N VAL A 199 7.39 -32.44 65.10
CA VAL A 199 7.35 -32.27 66.56
C VAL A 199 8.01 -30.96 66.98
N SER A 200 7.37 -30.21 67.88
CA SER A 200 7.93 -28.98 68.45
C SER A 200 9.18 -29.26 69.29
N THR A 201 10.25 -28.51 69.07
CA THR A 201 11.49 -28.56 69.85
C THR A 201 11.31 -27.95 71.25
N PRO A 202 12.10 -28.38 72.26
CA PRO A 202 11.82 -28.08 73.66
C PRO A 202 12.15 -26.63 74.05
N THR A 203 11.29 -26.05 74.88
CA THR A 203 11.46 -24.73 75.49
C THR A 203 12.58 -24.74 76.53
N THR A 204 13.41 -23.70 76.53
CA THR A 204 14.51 -23.50 77.49
C THR A 204 13.99 -23.21 78.90
N ILE A 205 14.74 -23.70 79.89
CA ILE A 205 14.43 -23.59 81.32
C ILE A 205 14.69 -22.16 81.79
N SER A 206 13.74 -21.55 82.51
CA SER A 206 14.04 -20.52 83.51
C SER A 206 12.97 -20.48 84.59
N ALA A 207 13.43 -20.44 85.84
CA ALA A 207 12.60 -20.52 87.03
C ALA A 207 12.06 -19.14 87.45
N SER A 208 10.89 -19.11 88.07
CA SER A 208 10.74 -18.64 89.46
C SER A 208 9.32 -18.85 89.97
N ALA A 209 9.21 -19.04 91.28
CA ALA A 209 7.95 -19.27 91.96
C ALA A 209 7.12 -17.98 92.12
N MET A 210 5.81 -18.12 92.06
CA MET A 210 4.87 -17.28 92.82
C MET A 210 4.67 -17.91 94.21
N PRO A 211 4.33 -17.12 95.23
CA PRO A 211 2.93 -17.21 95.66
C PRO A 211 2.21 -15.87 95.71
N ALA A 212 0.89 -15.95 95.78
CA ALA A 212 -0.01 -14.81 95.66
C ALA A 212 0.02 -13.86 96.86
N SER A 213 -0.37 -12.62 96.56
CA SER A 213 -0.84 -11.57 97.46
C SER A 213 -1.65 -12.04 98.68
N THR A 214 -1.45 -11.38 99.84
CA THR A 214 -2.58 -10.79 100.57
C THR A 214 -2.17 -9.73 101.60
N SER A 215 -2.93 -8.64 101.61
CA SER A 215 -3.33 -7.84 102.78
C SER A 215 -2.40 -6.80 103.44
N ALA A 216 -3.11 -5.78 103.97
CA ALA A 216 -2.78 -4.88 105.07
C ALA A 216 -2.12 -3.50 104.80
N GLN A 217 -2.95 -2.50 105.07
CA GLN A 217 -2.74 -1.06 105.29
C GLN A 217 -1.66 -0.69 106.31
N GLY A 218 -1.16 0.56 106.26
CA GLY A 218 -0.36 1.22 107.30
C GLY A 218 0.71 2.15 106.72
N MET A 219 0.41 3.42 106.42
CA MET A 219 0.61 4.61 107.26
C MET A 219 2.04 4.91 107.76
N ALA A 220 2.44 6.19 107.54
CA ALA A 220 3.48 6.98 108.23
C ALA A 220 4.98 6.82 107.88
N SER A 221 5.49 7.83 107.16
CA SER A 221 6.67 8.66 107.49
C SER A 221 7.94 8.07 108.14
N SER A 222 9.09 8.18 107.45
CA SER A 222 10.15 9.15 107.83
C SER A 222 11.39 9.17 106.90
N ASN A 223 11.72 10.37 106.40
CA ASN A 223 13.04 10.99 106.15
C ASN A 223 14.34 10.20 105.81
N THR A 224 15.10 10.90 104.94
CA THR A 224 16.57 11.10 104.86
C THR A 224 17.51 10.17 104.06
N HIS A 225 18.15 10.83 103.08
CA HIS A 225 19.41 10.56 102.35
C HIS A 225 20.63 10.25 103.25
N PRO A 226 21.84 9.89 102.73
CA PRO A 226 22.35 9.92 101.34
C PRO A 226 22.92 8.54 100.87
N ALA A 227 23.60 8.32 99.73
CA ALA A 227 24.31 9.20 98.78
C ALA A 227 24.31 8.66 97.33
N ALA A 228 24.57 9.55 96.37
CA ALA A 228 24.87 9.24 94.96
C ALA A 228 26.40 9.06 94.75
N PRO A 229 26.93 8.75 93.54
CA PRO A 229 26.26 8.48 92.26
C PRO A 229 26.77 7.20 91.54
N VAL A 230 26.21 6.89 90.36
CA VAL A 230 26.94 6.66 89.08
C VAL A 230 25.89 6.57 87.95
N GLN A 231 26.16 7.23 86.82
CA GLN A 231 25.26 7.25 85.66
C GLN A 231 25.39 5.97 84.82
N VAL A 232 24.26 5.41 84.39
CA VAL A 232 24.20 4.44 83.28
C VAL A 232 23.22 4.96 82.23
N LYS A 233 23.62 4.90 80.96
CA LYS A 233 22.87 5.42 79.80
C LYS A 233 21.47 4.81 79.68
N ALA A 234 20.49 5.64 79.34
CA ALA A 234 19.18 5.18 78.90
C ALA A 234 19.26 4.36 77.59
N PRO A 235 18.39 3.35 77.40
CA PRO A 235 18.33 2.58 76.16
C PRO A 235 17.76 3.42 75.01
N VAL A 236 18.33 3.23 73.82
CA VAL A 236 17.90 3.90 72.58
C VAL A 236 16.51 3.42 72.18
N GLN A 237 15.59 4.35 71.91
CA GLN A 237 14.31 4.04 71.28
C GLN A 237 14.55 3.42 69.90
N VAL A 238 14.18 2.15 69.73
CA VAL A 238 14.09 1.52 68.42
C VAL A 238 12.91 2.15 67.68
N LYS A 239 13.20 2.99 66.67
CA LYS A 239 12.18 3.47 65.74
C LYS A 239 11.50 2.26 65.09
N ALA A 240 10.17 2.29 65.04
CA ALA A 240 9.41 1.33 64.24
C ALA A 240 9.93 1.32 62.79
N PRO A 241 9.96 0.15 62.12
CA PRO A 241 10.43 0.07 60.75
C PRO A 241 9.54 0.94 59.86
N VAL A 242 10.14 1.94 59.22
CA VAL A 242 9.49 2.71 58.17
C VAL A 242 8.99 1.72 57.13
N GLN A 243 7.70 1.73 56.83
CA GLN A 243 7.16 0.96 55.71
C GLN A 243 7.87 1.43 54.44
N ALA A 244 8.77 0.60 53.92
CA ALA A 244 9.40 0.86 52.65
C ALA A 244 8.31 0.92 51.59
N SER A 245 8.18 2.06 50.91
CA SER A 245 7.37 2.16 49.70
C SER A 245 7.82 1.08 48.71
N ALA A 246 6.87 0.48 47.99
CA ALA A 246 7.24 -0.54 47.02
C ALA A 246 8.24 0.04 46.01
N PRO A 247 9.29 -0.71 45.62
CA PRO A 247 10.26 -0.24 44.65
C PRO A 247 9.55 0.09 43.32
N ALA A 248 10.00 1.16 42.67
CA ALA A 248 9.46 1.61 41.40
C ALA A 248 9.50 0.48 40.34
N LEU A 249 8.48 0.45 39.48
CA LEU A 249 8.35 -0.55 38.43
C LEU A 249 9.51 -0.41 37.42
N THR A 250 10.10 -1.52 37.01
CA THR A 250 11.08 -1.53 35.92
C THR A 250 10.39 -1.30 34.57
N LYS A 251 11.12 -0.82 33.55
CA LYS A 251 10.56 -0.62 32.20
C LYS A 251 9.86 -1.88 31.66
N SER A 252 10.45 -3.05 31.84
CA SER A 252 9.85 -4.33 31.42
C SER A 252 8.59 -4.71 32.21
N GLN A 253 8.49 -4.29 33.48
CA GLN A 253 7.26 -4.46 34.27
C GLN A 253 6.16 -3.49 33.79
N VAL A 254 6.50 -2.22 33.53
CA VAL A 254 5.58 -1.25 32.92
C VAL A 254 5.07 -1.77 31.58
N ASP A 255 5.95 -2.22 30.69
CA ASP A 255 5.58 -2.75 29.37
C ASP A 255 4.64 -3.96 29.45
N ARG A 256 4.85 -4.84 30.44
CA ARG A 256 3.95 -5.97 30.71
C ARG A 256 2.57 -5.51 31.18
N LEU A 257 2.49 -4.51 32.05
CA LEU A 257 1.21 -3.96 32.53
C LEU A 257 0.51 -3.15 31.44
N GLU A 258 1.22 -2.35 30.64
CA GLU A 258 0.68 -1.63 29.49
C GLU A 258 0.12 -2.56 28.41
N GLY A 259 0.78 -3.70 28.16
CA GLY A 259 0.26 -4.74 27.27
C GLY A 259 -1.04 -5.39 27.77
N LEU A 260 -1.28 -5.38 29.07
CA LEU A 260 -2.51 -5.91 29.68
C LEU A 260 -3.60 -4.84 29.91
N LEU A 261 -3.25 -3.56 29.98
CA LEU A 261 -4.19 -2.46 30.23
C LEU A 261 -5.25 -2.36 29.13
N SER A 262 -6.48 -2.05 29.50
CA SER A 262 -7.55 -1.61 28.59
C SER A 262 -7.73 -0.09 28.72
N PRO A 263 -8.19 0.64 27.68
CA PRO A 263 -8.54 2.06 27.81
C PRO A 263 -9.61 2.34 28.89
N LYS A 264 -10.42 1.32 29.23
CA LYS A 264 -11.41 1.36 30.32
C LYS A 264 -10.84 1.16 31.73
N ASP A 265 -9.54 0.90 31.90
CA ASP A 265 -8.94 0.68 33.22
C ASP A 265 -8.40 1.97 33.85
N GLU A 266 -9.11 2.48 34.85
CA GLU A 266 -8.64 3.58 35.72
C GLU A 266 -7.62 3.07 36.77
N ILE A 267 -6.49 2.49 36.32
CA ILE A 267 -5.42 1.99 37.21
C ILE A 267 -4.16 2.85 37.08
N SER A 268 -3.80 3.53 38.17
CA SER A 268 -2.51 4.22 38.27
C SER A 268 -1.37 3.23 38.54
N LEU A 269 -0.40 3.19 37.63
CA LEU A 269 0.81 2.37 37.74
C LEU A 269 1.78 2.90 38.81
N ASP A 270 1.70 4.19 39.16
CA ASP A 270 2.53 4.85 40.18
C ASP A 270 1.97 4.72 41.61
N SER A 271 0.90 3.93 41.80
CA SER A 271 0.16 3.78 43.08
C SER A 271 0.94 3.15 44.24
N GLY A 272 2.25 2.90 44.10
CA GLY A 272 3.04 2.14 45.09
C GLY A 272 2.60 0.67 45.23
N THR A 273 1.76 0.18 44.33
CA THR A 273 1.27 -1.21 44.34
C THR A 273 2.32 -2.15 43.75
N PRO A 274 2.71 -3.25 44.42
CA PRO A 274 3.69 -4.19 43.89
C PRO A 274 3.26 -4.80 42.55
N PHE A 275 4.20 -4.89 41.59
CA PHE A 275 3.99 -5.46 40.23
C PHE A 275 3.09 -6.70 40.20
N ARG A 276 3.37 -7.72 41.02
CA ARG A 276 2.59 -8.97 41.05
C ARG A 276 1.10 -8.78 41.35
N LYS A 277 0.73 -7.77 42.15
CA LYS A 277 -0.69 -7.47 42.44
C LYS A 277 -1.35 -6.80 41.24
N LEU A 278 -0.69 -5.82 40.62
CA LEU A 278 -1.17 -5.15 39.41
C LEU A 278 -1.33 -6.13 38.24
N GLU A 279 -0.33 -6.98 38.01
CA GLU A 279 -0.39 -8.02 36.98
C GLU A 279 -1.52 -9.02 37.25
N SER A 280 -1.63 -9.56 38.47
CA SER A 280 -2.68 -10.53 38.81
C SER A 280 -4.09 -9.96 38.66
N GLU A 281 -4.30 -8.68 38.99
CA GLU A 281 -5.58 -7.99 38.80
C GLU A 281 -5.90 -7.81 37.31
N LEU A 282 -4.96 -7.28 36.53
CA LEU A 282 -5.14 -7.08 35.08
C LEU A 282 -5.37 -8.41 34.35
N LEU A 283 -4.63 -9.47 34.70
CA LEU A 283 -4.85 -10.82 34.16
C LEU A 283 -6.24 -11.35 34.50
N SER A 284 -6.73 -11.12 35.72
CA SER A 284 -8.09 -11.48 36.12
C SER A 284 -9.14 -10.76 35.26
N ARG A 285 -8.97 -9.44 35.06
CA ARG A 285 -9.84 -8.63 34.19
C ARG A 285 -9.83 -9.11 32.76
N ARG A 286 -8.67 -9.22 32.10
CA ARG A 286 -8.59 -9.65 30.69
C ARG A 286 -9.17 -11.04 30.46
N ARG A 287 -8.99 -11.98 31.41
CA ARG A 287 -9.64 -13.30 31.35
C ARG A 287 -11.17 -13.21 31.53
N LYS A 288 -11.69 -12.25 32.30
CA LYS A 288 -13.13 -11.98 32.42
C LYS A 288 -13.67 -11.37 31.12
N ASP A 289 -12.97 -10.40 30.54
CA ASP A 289 -13.35 -9.73 29.30
C ASP A 289 -13.47 -10.74 28.14
N LEU A 290 -12.49 -11.63 27.96
CA LEU A 290 -12.56 -12.71 26.96
C LEU A 290 -13.70 -13.70 27.21
N LYS A 291 -13.95 -14.07 28.48
CA LYS A 291 -15.09 -14.94 28.84
C LYS A 291 -16.44 -14.28 28.54
N GLN A 292 -16.54 -12.97 28.74
CA GLN A 292 -17.75 -12.21 28.41
C GLN A 292 -17.98 -12.20 26.89
N ILE A 293 -16.97 -11.85 26.09
CA ILE A 293 -17.09 -11.89 24.62
C ILE A 293 -17.47 -13.29 24.13
N TYR A 294 -16.93 -14.35 24.73
CA TYR A 294 -17.27 -15.73 24.38
C TYR A 294 -18.71 -16.12 24.75
N ALA A 295 -19.23 -15.64 25.88
CA ALA A 295 -20.61 -15.89 26.32
C ALA A 295 -21.64 -15.07 25.51
N GLU A 296 -21.30 -13.84 25.13
CA GLU A 296 -22.21 -12.86 24.54
C GLU A 296 -22.07 -12.79 23.02
N GLU A 297 -21.29 -11.84 22.50
CA GLU A 297 -21.29 -11.42 21.09
C GLU A 297 -20.50 -12.36 20.16
N ARG A 298 -19.33 -12.85 20.58
CA ARG A 298 -18.39 -13.69 19.81
C ARG A 298 -17.90 -13.12 18.46
N GLU A 299 -18.15 -11.84 18.17
CA GLU A 299 -17.69 -11.19 16.93
C GLU A 299 -16.29 -10.57 17.10
N HIS A 300 -15.44 -10.74 16.08
CA HIS A 300 -14.16 -10.02 16.00
C HIS A 300 -14.39 -8.60 15.47
N TYR A 301 -13.88 -7.58 16.15
CA TYR A 301 -14.12 -6.16 15.83
C TYR A 301 -13.86 -5.82 14.36
N LEU A 302 -12.73 -6.26 13.79
CA LEU A 302 -12.40 -6.01 12.38
C LEU A 302 -13.39 -6.64 11.41
N GLY A 303 -13.92 -7.82 11.73
CA GLY A 303 -14.91 -8.49 10.89
C GLY A 303 -16.31 -7.89 11.05
N LYS A 304 -16.65 -7.40 12.25
CA LYS A 304 -17.89 -6.66 12.50
C LYS A 304 -17.88 -5.33 11.75
N LEU A 305 -16.81 -4.55 11.89
CA LEU A 305 -16.63 -3.30 11.16
C LEU A 305 -16.66 -3.52 9.64
N GLU A 306 -16.02 -4.58 9.10
CA GLU A 306 -16.17 -4.92 7.67
C GLU A 306 -17.64 -5.11 7.27
N ARG A 307 -18.45 -5.82 8.06
CA ARG A 307 -19.89 -6.02 7.78
C ARG A 307 -20.69 -4.72 7.86
N ASP A 308 -20.47 -3.92 8.89
CA ASP A 308 -21.20 -2.67 9.12
C ASP A 308 -20.90 -1.65 8.01
N ILE A 309 -19.62 -1.53 7.62
CA ILE A 309 -19.19 -0.71 6.47
C ILE A 309 -19.76 -1.27 5.16
N THR A 310 -19.70 -2.60 4.92
CA THR A 310 -20.29 -3.22 3.73
C THR A 310 -21.78 -2.90 3.61
N LYS A 311 -22.54 -2.99 4.70
CA LYS A 311 -23.95 -2.59 4.73
C LYS A 311 -24.13 -1.10 4.40
N PHE A 312 -23.37 -0.22 5.03
CA PHE A 312 -23.44 1.23 4.79
C PHE A 312 -23.30 1.61 3.30
N PHE A 313 -22.34 0.99 2.59
CA PHE A 313 -22.08 1.28 1.17
C PHE A 313 -23.10 0.61 0.24
N VAL A 314 -23.53 -0.62 0.53
CA VAL A 314 -24.58 -1.32 -0.24
C VAL A 314 -25.92 -0.58 -0.13
N ASP A 315 -26.32 -0.14 1.06
CA ASP A 315 -27.55 0.65 1.27
C ASP A 315 -27.51 1.99 0.52
N ARG A 316 -26.31 2.51 0.19
CA ARG A 316 -26.08 3.71 -0.63
C ARG A 316 -25.86 3.42 -2.12
N GLY A 317 -26.15 2.19 -2.57
CA GLY A 317 -26.09 1.80 -3.97
C GLY A 317 -24.67 1.64 -4.54
N PHE A 318 -23.67 1.39 -3.70
CA PHE A 318 -22.35 0.94 -4.18
C PHE A 318 -22.32 -0.59 -4.31
N LEU A 319 -21.74 -1.09 -5.40
CA LEU A 319 -21.51 -2.51 -5.61
C LEU A 319 -20.25 -2.98 -4.85
N GLU A 320 -20.38 -4.01 -4.01
CA GLU A 320 -19.24 -4.65 -3.36
C GLU A 320 -18.40 -5.43 -4.39
N ILE A 321 -17.09 -5.20 -4.36
CA ILE A 321 -16.08 -5.88 -5.14
C ILE A 321 -15.17 -6.66 -4.20
N LYS A 322 -14.89 -7.93 -4.52
CA LYS A 322 -13.77 -8.68 -3.94
C LYS A 322 -12.81 -9.02 -5.08
N SER A 323 -11.57 -8.56 -5.01
CA SER A 323 -10.56 -8.75 -6.05
C SER A 323 -9.32 -9.52 -5.54
N PRO A 324 -8.47 -10.07 -6.43
CA PRO A 324 -7.30 -10.84 -6.02
C PRO A 324 -6.31 -10.01 -5.16
N ILE A 325 -5.80 -10.65 -4.10
CA ILE A 325 -4.71 -10.10 -3.26
C ILE A 325 -3.38 -10.10 -4.03
N LEU A 326 -3.11 -11.19 -4.76
CA LEU A 326 -1.99 -11.29 -5.69
C LEU A 326 -2.29 -10.49 -6.95
N ILE A 327 -1.47 -9.48 -7.24
CA ILE A 327 -1.58 -8.65 -8.45
C ILE A 327 -0.28 -8.70 -9.27
N PRO A 328 -0.35 -8.54 -10.60
CA PRO A 328 0.84 -8.46 -11.44
C PRO A 328 1.72 -7.26 -11.06
N MET A 329 3.04 -7.41 -11.12
CA MET A 329 4.01 -6.32 -10.97
C MET A 329 3.77 -5.18 -11.98
N GLU A 330 3.25 -5.51 -13.17
CA GLU A 330 2.83 -4.52 -14.19
C GLU A 330 1.79 -3.51 -13.64
N TYR A 331 0.96 -3.92 -12.67
CA TYR A 331 -0.04 -3.03 -12.07
C TYR A 331 0.64 -1.99 -11.17
N ILE A 332 1.74 -2.35 -10.50
CA ILE A 332 2.56 -1.43 -9.69
C ILE A 332 3.28 -0.43 -10.61
N GLU A 333 3.85 -0.90 -11.72
CA GLU A 333 4.46 -0.03 -12.74
C GLU A 333 3.43 0.96 -13.33
N ARG A 334 2.21 0.50 -13.60
CA ARG A 334 1.11 1.33 -14.12
C ARG A 334 0.52 2.30 -13.08
N MET A 335 0.72 2.06 -11.79
CA MET A 335 0.45 3.04 -10.73
C MET A 335 1.57 4.11 -10.61
N GLY A 336 2.59 4.10 -11.47
CA GLY A 336 3.72 5.04 -11.44
C GLY A 336 4.72 4.81 -10.30
N ILE A 337 4.53 3.75 -9.51
CA ILE A 337 5.30 3.42 -8.30
C ILE A 337 6.76 3.06 -8.63
N ASP A 338 7.11 2.78 -9.89
CA ASP A 338 8.50 2.63 -10.33
C ASP A 338 9.32 3.92 -10.23
N ASN A 339 8.66 5.08 -10.21
CA ASN A 339 9.28 6.39 -10.01
C ASN A 339 9.34 6.79 -8.51
N ASP A 340 8.47 6.20 -7.67
CA ASP A 340 8.49 6.38 -6.23
C ASP A 340 9.50 5.43 -5.58
N LYS A 341 10.63 5.98 -5.14
CA LYS A 341 11.69 5.19 -4.53
C LYS A 341 11.34 4.63 -3.16
N GLU A 342 10.36 5.18 -2.45
CA GLU A 342 9.99 4.73 -1.12
C GLU A 342 8.93 3.65 -1.19
N LEU A 343 7.78 3.93 -1.82
CA LEU A 343 6.69 2.94 -1.96
C LEU A 343 7.13 1.68 -2.72
N SER A 344 8.06 1.80 -3.68
CA SER A 344 8.63 0.64 -4.41
C SER A 344 9.42 -0.33 -3.51
N LYS A 345 10.05 0.16 -2.43
CA LYS A 345 10.75 -0.69 -1.44
C LYS A 345 9.76 -1.46 -0.58
N GLN A 346 8.60 -0.86 -0.28
CA GLN A 346 7.57 -1.44 0.59
C GLN A 346 6.87 -2.66 -0.03
N ILE A 347 6.99 -2.90 -1.33
CA ILE A 347 6.27 -3.98 -2.02
C ILE A 347 6.74 -5.38 -1.57
N PHE A 348 5.80 -6.19 -1.10
CA PHE A 348 5.98 -7.63 -0.91
C PHE A 348 5.85 -8.37 -2.26
N ARG A 349 7.01 -8.64 -2.88
CA ARG A 349 7.10 -9.47 -4.08
C ARG A 349 6.94 -10.95 -3.73
N VAL A 350 6.20 -11.68 -4.54
CA VAL A 350 5.98 -13.13 -4.39
C VAL A 350 6.82 -13.90 -5.41
N ASP A 351 6.89 -13.40 -6.65
CA ASP A 351 7.87 -13.82 -7.64
C ASP A 351 8.29 -12.63 -8.53
N ASN A 352 8.83 -12.90 -9.72
CA ASN A 352 9.24 -11.85 -10.67
C ASN A 352 8.06 -11.12 -11.34
N ASN A 353 6.88 -11.74 -11.35
CA ASN A 353 5.68 -11.30 -12.07
C ASN A 353 4.55 -10.84 -11.13
N PHE A 354 4.53 -11.27 -9.87
CA PHE A 354 3.46 -11.03 -8.90
C PHE A 354 3.94 -10.46 -7.57
N CYS A 355 3.08 -9.65 -6.96
CA CYS A 355 3.24 -9.11 -5.61
C CYS A 355 1.91 -9.19 -4.84
N LEU A 356 1.98 -9.09 -3.52
CA LEU A 356 0.83 -8.76 -2.70
C LEU A 356 0.46 -7.29 -2.93
N ARG A 357 -0.82 -6.99 -3.10
CA ARG A 357 -1.30 -5.63 -3.36
C ARG A 357 -0.99 -4.68 -2.19
N PRO A 358 -0.36 -3.51 -2.42
CA PRO A 358 -0.12 -2.48 -1.39
C PRO A 358 -1.31 -1.51 -1.24
N MET A 359 -2.31 -1.62 -2.12
CA MET A 359 -3.50 -0.77 -2.22
C MET A 359 -4.54 -1.46 -3.12
N LEU A 360 -5.82 -1.08 -3.02
CA LEU A 360 -6.91 -1.67 -3.81
C LEU A 360 -7.05 -1.04 -5.21
N ALA A 361 -6.54 0.17 -5.43
CA ALA A 361 -6.74 0.98 -6.63
C ALA A 361 -6.49 0.24 -7.97
N PRO A 362 -5.42 -0.54 -8.18
CA PRO A 362 -5.20 -1.26 -9.45
C PRO A 362 -6.35 -2.17 -9.89
N ASN A 363 -6.98 -2.85 -8.94
CA ASN A 363 -8.09 -3.75 -9.25
C ASN A 363 -9.38 -2.95 -9.45
N LEU A 364 -9.64 -1.93 -8.62
CA LEU A 364 -10.78 -1.03 -8.77
C LEU A 364 -10.77 -0.30 -10.12
N TYR A 365 -9.63 0.24 -10.57
CA TYR A 365 -9.47 0.81 -11.92
C TYR A 365 -9.88 -0.17 -13.04
N ASN A 366 -9.48 -1.44 -12.91
CA ASN A 366 -9.89 -2.46 -13.88
C ASN A 366 -11.40 -2.76 -13.82
N TYR A 367 -12.02 -2.71 -12.63
CA TYR A 367 -13.47 -2.87 -12.48
C TYR A 367 -14.24 -1.68 -13.06
N LEU A 368 -13.85 -0.43 -12.75
CA LEU A 368 -14.46 0.78 -13.32
C LEU A 368 -14.51 0.70 -14.86
N ARG A 369 -13.37 0.48 -15.53
CA ARG A 369 -13.30 0.35 -17.00
C ARG A 369 -14.17 -0.80 -17.55
N LYS A 370 -14.26 -1.92 -16.84
CA LYS A 370 -15.05 -3.09 -17.29
C LYS A 370 -16.55 -2.83 -17.13
N LEU A 371 -16.96 -2.29 -15.99
CA LEU A 371 -18.35 -2.05 -15.62
C LEU A 371 -18.97 -0.89 -16.40
N ASP A 372 -18.17 0.08 -16.86
CA ASP A 372 -18.62 1.22 -17.70
C ASP A 372 -19.28 0.80 -19.02
N ARG A 373 -19.05 -0.45 -19.42
CA ARG A 373 -19.59 -1.06 -20.64
C ARG A 373 -20.91 -1.80 -20.41
N ALA A 374 -21.40 -1.87 -19.17
CA ALA A 374 -22.50 -2.73 -18.76
C ALA A 374 -23.46 -2.09 -17.73
N LEU A 375 -22.99 -1.20 -16.86
CA LEU A 375 -23.79 -0.53 -15.84
C LEU A 375 -24.20 0.88 -16.28
N PRO A 376 -25.35 1.40 -15.77
CA PRO A 376 -25.71 2.80 -15.97
C PRO A 376 -24.75 3.75 -15.24
N ASP A 377 -24.78 5.00 -15.67
CA ASP A 377 -24.11 6.11 -15.00
C ASP A 377 -24.91 6.59 -13.77
N PRO A 378 -24.26 6.94 -12.64
CA PRO A 378 -22.84 6.78 -12.34
C PRO A 378 -22.50 5.37 -11.85
N ILE A 379 -21.28 4.90 -12.11
CA ILE A 379 -20.79 3.65 -11.54
C ILE A 379 -20.37 3.91 -10.11
N LYS A 380 -20.84 3.08 -9.17
CA LYS A 380 -20.47 3.13 -7.75
C LYS A 380 -19.97 1.77 -7.30
N ILE A 381 -18.70 1.67 -6.89
CA ILE A 381 -18.09 0.43 -6.39
C ILE A 381 -17.32 0.67 -5.08
N PHE A 382 -17.18 -0.36 -4.27
CA PHE A 382 -16.23 -0.37 -3.16
C PHE A 382 -15.62 -1.75 -2.98
N GLU A 383 -14.44 -1.82 -2.39
CA GLU A 383 -13.83 -3.08 -1.91
C GLU A 383 -13.34 -2.88 -0.47
N ILE A 384 -13.57 -3.89 0.36
CA ILE A 384 -12.90 -4.06 1.65
C ILE A 384 -12.04 -5.33 1.58
N GLY A 385 -10.77 -5.22 1.95
CA GLY A 385 -9.88 -6.37 2.06
C GLY A 385 -8.42 -6.04 2.37
N PRO A 386 -7.57 -7.07 2.58
CA PRO A 386 -6.20 -6.87 3.03
C PRO A 386 -5.30 -6.27 1.94
N CYS A 387 -4.36 -5.44 2.38
CA CYS A 387 -3.25 -4.84 1.65
C CYS A 387 -1.96 -5.03 2.44
N TYR A 388 -0.81 -5.00 1.76
CA TYR A 388 0.48 -5.35 2.34
C TYR A 388 1.58 -4.35 1.94
N ARG A 389 2.29 -3.81 2.93
CA ARG A 389 3.46 -2.90 2.76
C ARG A 389 4.50 -3.22 3.82
N LYS A 390 5.78 -3.30 3.47
CA LYS A 390 6.85 -3.45 4.47
C LYS A 390 7.00 -2.13 5.21
N GLU A 391 6.84 -2.17 6.53
CA GLU A 391 6.89 -0.99 7.39
C GLU A 391 7.89 -1.21 8.52
N SER A 392 8.69 -0.18 8.81
CA SER A 392 9.64 -0.18 9.93
C SER A 392 9.09 0.46 11.19
N ASP A 393 8.05 1.30 11.07
CA ASP A 393 7.30 1.82 12.20
C ASP A 393 6.17 0.86 12.60
N GLY A 394 6.14 0.48 13.88
CA GLY A 394 5.12 -0.42 14.44
C GLY A 394 4.13 0.26 15.37
N LYS A 395 4.06 1.60 15.39
CA LYS A 395 3.10 2.35 16.22
C LYS A 395 1.81 2.68 15.49
N GLU A 396 1.92 3.27 14.30
CA GLU A 396 0.80 3.76 13.48
C GLU A 396 0.67 3.06 12.11
N HIS A 397 1.60 2.14 11.84
CA HIS A 397 1.70 1.37 10.60
C HIS A 397 1.74 -0.13 10.89
N LEU A 398 1.29 -0.92 9.91
CA LEU A 398 1.16 -2.37 9.96
C LEU A 398 1.64 -2.96 8.63
N GLU A 399 2.26 -4.14 8.67
CA GLU A 399 2.67 -4.80 7.42
C GLU A 399 1.51 -5.42 6.64
N GLU A 400 0.48 -5.88 7.36
CA GLU A 400 -0.82 -6.30 6.85
C GLU A 400 -1.90 -5.39 7.46
N PHE A 401 -2.72 -4.78 6.61
CA PHE A 401 -3.80 -3.87 7.01
C PHE A 401 -5.00 -4.04 6.08
N THR A 402 -6.19 -3.71 6.56
CA THR A 402 -7.46 -3.90 5.85
C THR A 402 -7.94 -2.55 5.33
N MET A 403 -7.85 -2.37 4.00
CA MET A 403 -8.34 -1.17 3.35
C MET A 403 -9.82 -1.31 3.02
N LEU A 404 -10.59 -0.25 3.26
CA LEU A 404 -11.75 0.13 2.46
C LEU A 404 -11.27 1.06 1.36
N ASN A 405 -11.69 0.84 0.12
CA ASN A 405 -11.68 1.87 -0.92
C ASN A 405 -13.04 1.91 -1.60
N PHE A 406 -13.68 3.08 -1.61
CA PHE A 406 -14.86 3.34 -2.45
C PHE A 406 -14.49 4.25 -3.62
N CYS A 407 -15.21 4.11 -4.74
CA CYS A 407 -15.09 4.97 -5.90
C CYS A 407 -16.45 5.14 -6.60
N GLN A 408 -16.72 6.36 -7.04
CA GLN A 408 -17.78 6.69 -7.99
C GLN A 408 -17.14 7.25 -9.27
N MET A 409 -17.61 6.82 -10.44
CA MET A 409 -17.14 7.32 -11.74
C MET A 409 -18.34 7.72 -12.61
N GLY A 410 -18.23 8.86 -13.30
CA GLY A 410 -19.29 9.42 -14.14
C GLY A 410 -19.94 10.66 -13.54
N SER A 411 -21.27 10.78 -13.61
CA SER A 411 -21.98 11.93 -13.04
C SER A 411 -21.82 12.07 -11.52
N GLY A 412 -21.96 13.30 -11.03
CA GLY A 412 -21.91 13.60 -9.59
C GLY A 412 -20.52 13.44 -8.93
N CYS A 413 -19.46 13.22 -9.71
CA CYS A 413 -18.10 13.13 -9.20
C CYS A 413 -17.51 14.52 -8.92
N THR A 414 -17.97 15.16 -7.84
CA THR A 414 -17.50 16.48 -7.39
C THR A 414 -16.92 16.41 -5.98
N ARG A 415 -16.16 17.45 -5.59
CA ARG A 415 -15.57 17.55 -4.25
C ARG A 415 -16.62 17.51 -3.15
N GLU A 416 -17.71 18.24 -3.33
CA GLU A 416 -18.80 18.38 -2.36
C GLU A 416 -19.48 17.03 -2.10
N ASN A 417 -19.70 16.22 -3.15
CA ASN A 417 -20.25 14.89 -3.02
C ASN A 417 -19.27 13.90 -2.37
N LEU A 418 -17.96 14.03 -2.62
CA LEU A 418 -16.94 13.22 -1.95
C LEU A 418 -16.88 13.53 -0.45
N GLU A 419 -16.84 14.82 -0.08
CA GLU A 419 -16.88 15.26 1.32
C GLU A 419 -18.18 14.85 2.02
N ALA A 420 -19.32 14.93 1.33
CA ALA A 420 -20.61 14.46 1.86
C ALA A 420 -20.63 12.94 2.13
N ILE A 421 -20.09 12.12 1.22
CA ILE A 421 -19.99 10.66 1.43
C ILE A 421 -19.06 10.33 2.60
N ILE A 422 -17.93 11.03 2.73
CA ILE A 422 -16.98 10.88 3.85
C ILE A 422 -17.65 11.26 5.17
N LYS A 423 -18.38 12.39 5.19
CA LYS A 423 -19.09 12.86 6.38
C LYS A 423 -20.16 11.87 6.83
N ASP A 424 -21.07 11.48 5.93
CA ASP A 424 -22.10 10.48 6.20
C ASP A 424 -21.51 9.17 6.76
N PHE A 425 -20.33 8.78 6.27
CA PHE A 425 -19.64 7.57 6.64
C PHE A 425 -19.04 7.63 8.05
N LEU A 426 -18.36 8.71 8.40
CA LEU A 426 -17.75 8.87 9.72
C LEU A 426 -18.78 9.24 10.80
N ASP A 427 -19.82 10.01 10.45
CA ASP A 427 -21.00 10.22 11.30
C ASP A 427 -21.68 8.89 11.65
N TYR A 428 -21.82 7.97 10.67
CA TYR A 428 -22.40 6.64 10.89
C TYR A 428 -21.55 5.76 11.83
N LEU A 429 -20.22 5.90 11.79
CA LEU A 429 -19.30 5.19 12.69
C LEU A 429 -19.13 5.89 14.06
N GLY A 430 -19.65 7.11 14.23
CA GLY A 430 -19.47 7.91 15.44
C GLY A 430 -18.03 8.38 15.64
N ILE A 431 -17.33 8.77 14.56
CA ILE A 431 -15.94 9.21 14.57
C ILE A 431 -15.87 10.70 14.22
N ASP A 432 -15.37 11.53 15.13
CA ASP A 432 -15.06 12.94 14.88
C ASP A 432 -13.89 13.06 13.88
N PHE A 433 -13.94 14.03 12.97
CA PHE A 433 -12.90 14.24 11.96
C PHE A 433 -12.85 15.67 11.42
N GLU A 434 -11.73 16.01 10.78
CA GLU A 434 -11.56 17.22 9.96
C GLU A 434 -11.09 16.82 8.54
N ILE A 435 -11.47 17.60 7.51
CA ILE A 435 -10.98 17.40 6.13
C ILE A 435 -10.02 18.54 5.78
N VAL A 436 -8.79 18.17 5.44
CA VAL A 436 -7.71 19.09 5.06
C VAL A 436 -7.33 18.85 3.61
N GLY A 437 -7.00 19.91 2.86
CA GLY A 437 -6.46 19.75 1.50
C GLY A 437 -4.96 19.51 1.53
N ASP A 438 -4.49 18.45 0.86
CA ASP A 438 -3.07 18.13 0.72
C ASP A 438 -2.72 17.70 -0.73
N SER A 439 -1.55 17.11 -0.94
CA SER A 439 -1.10 16.58 -2.22
C SER A 439 -0.17 15.38 -2.07
N CYS A 440 -0.41 14.33 -2.84
CA CYS A 440 0.43 13.12 -2.86
C CYS A 440 1.02 12.84 -4.25
N MET A 441 2.15 12.12 -4.29
CA MET A 441 2.87 11.83 -5.55
C MET A 441 2.09 10.94 -6.54
N VAL A 442 1.14 10.15 -6.06
CA VAL A 442 0.41 9.17 -6.89
C VAL A 442 -0.78 9.80 -7.61
N TYR A 443 -1.50 10.73 -6.96
CA TYR A 443 -2.76 11.29 -7.47
C TYR A 443 -2.72 12.80 -7.73
N GLY A 444 -1.74 13.54 -7.18
CA GLY A 444 -1.73 15.01 -7.24
C GLY A 444 -2.44 15.60 -6.04
N ALA A 445 -3.40 16.52 -6.25
CA ALA A 445 -4.15 17.12 -5.16
C ALA A 445 -5.08 16.09 -4.49
N THR A 446 -5.06 16.04 -3.16
CA THR A 446 -5.83 15.12 -2.31
C THR A 446 -6.59 15.86 -1.22
N LEU A 447 -7.54 15.15 -0.61
CA LEU A 447 -8.22 15.56 0.62
C LEU A 447 -7.91 14.51 1.67
N ASP A 448 -7.24 14.92 2.74
CA ASP A 448 -6.85 14.01 3.82
C ASP A 448 -7.80 14.23 5.01
N VAL A 449 -8.24 13.12 5.59
CA VAL A 449 -9.27 13.06 6.62
C VAL A 449 -8.60 12.73 7.94
N MET A 450 -8.59 13.69 8.85
CA MET A 450 -7.76 13.69 10.06
C MET A 450 -8.61 13.50 11.31
N HIS A 451 -8.08 12.77 12.29
CA HIS A 451 -8.60 12.68 13.66
C HIS A 451 -7.48 13.10 14.62
N GLY A 452 -7.46 14.38 15.00
CA GLY A 452 -6.28 15.00 15.58
C GLY A 452 -5.08 14.86 14.62
N ASP A 453 -3.94 14.38 15.12
CA ASP A 453 -2.74 14.16 14.32
C ASP A 453 -2.78 12.86 13.46
N LEU A 454 -3.83 12.05 13.53
CA LEU A 454 -3.94 10.76 12.84
C LEU A 454 -4.72 10.87 11.51
N GLU A 455 -4.07 10.58 10.40
CA GLU A 455 -4.72 10.42 9.09
C GLU A 455 -5.55 9.13 9.05
N LEU A 456 -6.87 9.25 8.87
CA LEU A 456 -7.80 8.13 8.70
C LEU A 456 -7.93 7.70 7.23
N SER A 457 -7.83 8.65 6.31
CA SER A 457 -7.99 8.43 4.87
C SER A 457 -7.33 9.53 4.04
N SER A 458 -6.87 9.16 2.85
CA SER A 458 -6.62 10.09 1.75
C SER A 458 -7.64 9.85 0.64
N ALA A 459 -8.19 10.95 0.11
CA ALA A 459 -9.28 10.98 -0.86
C ALA A 459 -8.93 11.83 -2.08
N VAL A 460 -9.52 11.49 -3.23
CA VAL A 460 -9.11 12.01 -4.55
C VAL A 460 -10.35 12.42 -5.35
N VAL A 461 -10.28 13.59 -5.97
CA VAL A 461 -11.20 14.03 -7.02
C VAL A 461 -10.45 13.96 -8.35
N GLY A 462 -10.79 12.97 -9.18
CA GLY A 462 -10.28 12.82 -10.54
C GLY A 462 -10.99 13.75 -11.54
N PRO A 463 -10.51 13.82 -12.79
CA PRO A 463 -9.52 12.91 -13.38
C PRO A 463 -8.06 13.28 -13.02
N VAL A 464 -7.21 12.26 -12.99
CA VAL A 464 -5.75 12.38 -12.78
C VAL A 464 -4.99 11.88 -14.02
N PRO A 465 -3.74 12.30 -14.28
CA PRO A 465 -3.01 11.93 -15.51
C PRO A 465 -2.84 10.42 -15.74
N MET A 466 -2.86 9.63 -14.66
CA MET A 466 -2.72 8.17 -14.63
C MET A 466 -3.96 7.42 -15.14
N ASP A 467 -5.14 8.03 -15.12
CA ASP A 467 -6.42 7.38 -15.51
C ASP A 467 -6.36 6.78 -16.92
N ARG A 468 -5.69 7.48 -17.83
CA ARG A 468 -5.52 7.06 -19.23
C ARG A 468 -4.77 5.75 -19.36
N ASP A 469 -3.80 5.47 -18.49
CA ASP A 469 -3.03 4.23 -18.53
C ASP A 469 -3.88 3.04 -18.04
N TRP A 470 -4.88 3.31 -17.20
CA TRP A 470 -5.93 2.36 -16.83
C TRP A 470 -7.08 2.28 -17.83
N GLY A 471 -7.16 3.19 -18.81
CA GLY A 471 -8.26 3.28 -19.77
C GLY A 471 -9.53 3.90 -19.18
N VAL A 472 -9.41 4.71 -18.13
CA VAL A 472 -10.45 5.58 -17.58
C VAL A 472 -10.35 6.96 -18.24
N ASN A 473 -11.49 7.54 -18.59
CA ASN A 473 -11.59 8.84 -19.29
C ASN A 473 -12.79 9.69 -18.85
N LYS A 474 -13.39 9.37 -17.69
CA LYS A 474 -14.51 10.10 -17.07
C LYS A 474 -14.06 10.70 -15.73
N PRO A 475 -14.73 11.75 -15.23
CA PRO A 475 -14.57 12.20 -13.85
C PRO A 475 -14.85 11.06 -12.87
N TRP A 476 -14.14 11.06 -11.74
CA TRP A 476 -14.34 10.09 -10.66
C TRP A 476 -13.98 10.70 -9.31
N ILE A 477 -14.54 10.15 -8.23
CA ILE A 477 -14.20 10.48 -6.85
C ILE A 477 -13.99 9.19 -6.06
N GLY A 478 -13.11 9.20 -5.07
CA GLY A 478 -12.92 8.05 -4.20
C GLY A 478 -12.06 8.35 -2.98
N ALA A 479 -12.17 7.52 -1.96
CA ALA A 479 -11.38 7.61 -0.72
C ALA A 479 -10.90 6.22 -0.29
N GLY A 480 -9.82 6.18 0.50
CA GLY A 480 -9.26 4.96 1.06
C GLY A 480 -9.08 5.05 2.57
N PHE A 481 -9.77 4.21 3.33
CA PHE A 481 -9.70 4.16 4.80
C PHE A 481 -9.02 2.88 5.28
N GLY A 482 -8.15 2.98 6.29
CA GLY A 482 -7.60 1.83 7.00
C GLY A 482 -8.51 1.43 8.16
N LEU A 483 -9.15 0.24 8.11
CA LEU A 483 -10.10 -0.20 9.14
C LEU A 483 -9.44 -0.35 10.52
N GLU A 484 -8.17 -0.74 10.59
CA GLU A 484 -7.43 -0.82 11.85
C GLU A 484 -7.21 0.58 12.48
N ARG A 485 -7.10 1.65 11.68
CA ARG A 485 -7.06 3.04 12.19
C ARG A 485 -8.43 3.49 12.70
N LEU A 486 -9.51 3.15 11.99
CA LEU A 486 -10.88 3.42 12.45
C LEU A 486 -11.15 2.73 13.80
N LEU A 487 -10.86 1.43 13.92
CA LEU A 487 -10.97 0.70 15.19
C LEU A 487 -10.07 1.25 16.30
N LYS A 488 -8.86 1.72 15.96
CA LYS A 488 -7.96 2.35 16.93
C LYS A 488 -8.63 3.57 17.57
N VAL A 489 -9.28 4.41 16.77
CA VAL A 489 -10.04 5.59 17.26
C VAL A 489 -11.31 5.16 18.01
N MET A 490 -12.16 4.33 17.41
CA MET A 490 -13.45 3.89 17.99
C MET A 490 -13.32 3.20 19.36
N HIS A 491 -12.15 2.65 19.68
CA HIS A 491 -11.88 1.94 20.93
C HIS A 491 -10.76 2.54 21.78
N ASP A 492 -10.27 3.75 21.45
CA ASP A 492 -9.16 4.44 22.14
C ASP A 492 -7.91 3.57 22.35
N PHE A 493 -7.50 2.82 21.31
CA PHE A 493 -6.34 1.94 21.41
C PHE A 493 -5.03 2.73 21.27
N LYS A 494 -4.21 2.71 22.33
CA LYS A 494 -2.86 3.32 22.36
C LYS A 494 -1.88 2.84 21.26
N ASN A 495 -2.15 1.71 20.60
CA ASN A 495 -1.33 1.18 19.50
C ASN A 495 -2.20 0.40 18.50
N ILE A 496 -1.97 0.62 17.21
CA ILE A 496 -2.77 0.06 16.12
C ILE A 496 -2.79 -1.49 16.08
N LYS A 497 -1.76 -2.18 16.61
CA LYS A 497 -1.68 -3.66 16.68
C LYS A 497 -2.75 -4.31 17.57
N ARG A 498 -3.50 -3.52 18.34
CA ARG A 498 -4.68 -3.99 19.09
C ARG A 498 -5.92 -4.15 18.21
N ALA A 499 -5.98 -3.45 17.07
CA ALA A 499 -7.03 -3.55 16.07
C ALA A 499 -6.67 -4.48 14.89
N SER A 500 -5.39 -4.81 14.71
CA SER A 500 -4.93 -5.64 13.60
C SER A 500 -5.33 -7.11 13.72
N ARG A 501 -5.20 -7.84 12.61
CA ARG A 501 -5.06 -9.31 12.65
C ARG A 501 -3.87 -9.64 13.56
N SER A 502 -4.08 -10.52 14.55
CA SER A 502 -3.09 -10.77 15.59
C SER A 502 -3.36 -12.09 16.31
N GLU A 503 -2.28 -12.76 16.70
CA GLU A 503 -2.32 -13.87 17.66
C GLU A 503 -2.09 -13.38 19.10
N SER A 504 -1.56 -12.15 19.27
CA SER A 504 -1.24 -11.53 20.57
C SER A 504 -2.37 -10.68 21.14
N TYR A 505 -3.33 -10.28 20.31
CA TYR A 505 -4.51 -9.52 20.71
C TYR A 505 -5.78 -10.07 20.05
N TYR A 506 -6.89 -10.07 20.78
CA TYR A 506 -8.23 -10.34 20.27
C TYR A 506 -9.16 -9.22 20.76
N ASN A 507 -9.81 -8.49 19.85
CA ASN A 507 -10.63 -7.30 20.18
C ASN A 507 -9.90 -6.30 21.11
N GLY A 508 -8.59 -6.11 20.90
CA GLY A 508 -7.71 -5.26 21.70
C GLY A 508 -7.30 -5.80 23.08
N ILE A 509 -7.77 -6.98 23.47
CA ILE A 509 -7.39 -7.70 24.71
C ILE A 509 -6.20 -8.59 24.42
N SER A 510 -5.15 -8.52 25.26
CA SER A 510 -4.01 -9.44 25.17
C SER A 510 -4.44 -10.89 25.33
N THR A 511 -3.91 -11.78 24.48
CA THR A 511 -4.09 -13.25 24.57
C THR A 511 -3.04 -13.91 25.46
N ASN A 512 -1.93 -13.21 25.73
CA ASN A 512 -0.79 -13.70 26.53
C ASN A 512 -1.06 -13.51 28.04
N LEU A 513 -2.04 -14.26 28.57
CA LEU A 513 -2.63 -14.11 29.91
C LEU A 513 -2.21 -15.18 30.93
#